data_AF-A0AAD3VQF8-F1
#
_entry.id   AF-A0AAD3VQF8-F1
#
_cell.length_a   1.000
_cell.length_b   1.000
_cell.length_c   1.000
_cell.angle_alpha   90.00
_cell.angle_beta   90.00
_cell.angle_gamma   90.00
#
_symmetry.space_group_name_H-M   'P 1'
#
loop_
_entity.id
_entity.type
_entity.pdbx_description
1 polymer ?
#
loop_
_entity_poly.entity_id
_entity_poly.type
_entity_poly.pdbx_seq_one_letter_code
_entity_poly.pdbx_strand_id
1 'polypeptide(L)'
;MSADSRAIAPEHRLGAHPHAAFAQSSSWAGAKEIRMPFDDETLKAVAELRAGDKALLYGTMYTARDAAHKRIVNALSEGKPLPFEVAGQVIYYAGPCPAPPGKAIGSLGPTTSGRMDPYAPILMDAGLKGMVGKGERSQEVKDAIVKHGAVYFVAVGGAGALLSRAVTEATVVAYPELGPEAVYRLQVSGF
;
A
#
# COMPACT_ATOMS: atom_id res chain seq x y z
N MET A 1 51.29 -22.45 -19.57
CA MET A 1 51.19 -21.24 -18.72
C MET A 1 50.50 -20.20 -19.60
N SER A 2 49.30 -19.69 -19.37
CA SER A 2 48.54 -19.44 -18.17
C SER A 2 47.04 -19.57 -18.49
N ALA A 3 46.26 -20.10 -17.56
CA ALA A 3 44.80 -20.08 -17.59
C ALA A 3 44.30 -18.64 -17.39
N ASP A 4 43.30 -18.20 -18.17
CA ASP A 4 42.51 -16.99 -17.87
C ASP A 4 41.10 -17.47 -17.46
N SER A 5 41.00 -17.93 -16.22
CA SER A 5 39.73 -18.21 -15.54
C SER A 5 39.24 -16.91 -14.91
N ARG A 6 38.43 -16.13 -15.64
CA ARG A 6 37.71 -15.01 -15.03
C ARG A 6 36.55 -15.57 -14.21
N ALA A 7 36.79 -15.62 -12.90
CA ALA A 7 35.78 -15.86 -11.90
C ALA A 7 34.63 -14.85 -12.06
N ILE A 8 33.43 -15.37 -12.24
CA ILE A 8 32.18 -14.64 -12.06
C ILE A 8 32.09 -14.34 -10.56
N ALA A 9 32.17 -13.06 -10.20
CA ALA A 9 32.03 -12.60 -8.83
C ALA A 9 30.62 -12.95 -8.30
N PRO A 10 30.48 -13.40 -7.05
CA PRO A 10 29.21 -13.87 -6.52
C PRO A 10 28.26 -12.71 -6.28
N GLU A 11 26.97 -13.04 -6.42
CA GLU A 11 25.81 -12.17 -6.28
C GLU A 11 25.88 -11.28 -5.04
N HIS A 12 25.51 -10.01 -5.27
CA HIS A 12 25.31 -9.00 -4.26
C HIS A 12 24.31 -9.53 -3.22
N ARG A 13 24.84 -9.97 -2.08
CA ARG A 13 24.05 -10.31 -0.90
C ARG A 13 23.29 -9.03 -0.51
N LEU A 14 21.96 -9.04 -0.68
CA LEU A 14 21.07 -7.97 -0.24
C LEU A 14 21.40 -7.62 1.21
N GLY A 15 22.06 -6.48 1.40
CA GLY A 15 22.39 -5.96 2.72
C GLY A 15 21.09 -5.72 3.48
N ALA A 16 21.04 -6.19 4.73
CA ALA A 16 19.94 -5.93 5.63
C ALA A 16 19.69 -4.42 5.73
N HIS A 17 18.59 -3.95 5.15
CA HIS A 17 18.17 -2.56 5.30
C HIS A 17 17.79 -2.32 6.78
N PRO A 18 18.23 -1.21 7.39
CA PRO A 18 18.08 -0.95 8.83
C PRO A 18 16.62 -0.81 9.30
N HIS A 19 15.65 -0.84 8.39
CA HIS A 19 14.21 -0.78 8.69
C HIS A 19 13.58 -2.13 9.06
N ALA A 20 14.27 -3.25 8.87
CA ALA A 20 13.78 -4.59 9.22
C ALA A 20 13.67 -4.84 10.74
N ALA A 21 14.22 -3.95 11.59
CA ALA A 21 14.27 -4.16 13.03
C ALA A 21 12.89 -4.12 13.74
N PHE A 22 11.86 -3.52 13.13
CA PHE A 22 10.53 -3.39 13.75
C PHE A 22 9.67 -4.65 13.62
N ALA A 23 9.87 -5.43 12.56
CA ALA A 23 9.19 -6.71 12.34
C ALA A 23 9.62 -7.80 13.34
N GLN A 24 10.70 -7.56 14.09
CA GLN A 24 11.27 -8.52 15.05
C GLN A 24 10.75 -8.35 16.49
N SER A 25 9.80 -7.45 16.76
CA SER A 25 9.18 -7.38 18.10
C SER A 25 8.17 -8.51 18.31
N SER A 26 8.17 -9.11 19.50
CA SER A 26 7.28 -10.23 19.87
C SER A 26 5.78 -9.93 19.69
N SER A 27 5.40 -8.64 19.62
CA SER A 27 4.03 -8.17 19.37
C SER A 27 3.48 -8.50 17.97
N TRP A 28 4.35 -8.78 17.00
CA TRP A 28 3.99 -9.11 15.62
C TRP A 28 4.23 -10.58 15.26
N ALA A 29 4.53 -11.44 16.24
CA ALA A 29 4.62 -12.88 16.03
C ALA A 29 3.31 -13.40 15.38
N GLY A 30 3.47 -14.18 14.30
CA GLY A 30 2.36 -14.74 13.53
C GLY A 30 1.71 -13.79 12.51
N ALA A 31 2.25 -12.58 12.31
CA ALA A 31 1.81 -11.73 11.21
C ALA A 31 2.15 -12.35 9.85
N LYS A 32 1.20 -12.32 8.90
CA LYS A 32 1.43 -12.76 7.53
C LYS A 32 2.13 -11.66 6.73
N GLU A 33 3.16 -12.01 6.00
CA GLU A 33 3.82 -11.08 5.08
C GLU A 33 3.04 -11.03 3.76
N ILE A 34 2.63 -9.83 3.35
CA ILE A 34 1.90 -9.61 2.11
C ILE A 34 2.73 -8.71 1.20
N ARG A 35 3.02 -9.19 -0.02
CA ARG A 35 3.79 -8.44 -1.02
C ARG A 35 2.85 -7.67 -1.95
N MET A 36 3.31 -6.53 -2.45
CA MET A 36 2.53 -5.65 -3.30
C MET A 36 3.38 -5.17 -4.49
N PRO A 37 2.80 -5.03 -5.71
CA PRO A 37 1.40 -5.29 -6.04
C PRO A 37 1.03 -6.78 -5.93
N PHE A 38 -0.26 -7.08 -5.88
CA PHE A 38 -0.73 -8.45 -5.72
C PHE A 38 -0.55 -9.22 -7.02
N ASP A 39 0.40 -10.16 -7.00
CA ASP A 39 0.55 -11.21 -8.00
C ASP A 39 -0.29 -12.45 -7.63
N ASP A 40 -0.23 -13.49 -8.47
CA ASP A 40 -1.00 -14.72 -8.28
C ASP A 40 -0.67 -15.45 -6.96
N GLU A 41 0.57 -15.34 -6.48
CA GLU A 41 0.99 -15.94 -5.21
C GLU A 41 0.41 -15.15 -4.03
N THR A 42 0.52 -13.82 -4.09
CA THR A 42 -0.05 -12.91 -3.09
C THR A 42 -1.57 -13.08 -3.01
N LEU A 43 -2.27 -13.22 -4.14
CA LEU A 43 -3.71 -13.42 -4.16
C LEU A 43 -4.12 -14.71 -3.43
N LYS A 44 -3.34 -15.78 -3.55
CA LYS A 44 -3.57 -17.02 -2.78
C LYS A 44 -3.37 -16.80 -1.29
N ALA A 45 -2.27 -16.14 -0.91
CA ALA A 45 -1.99 -15.83 0.50
C ALA A 45 -3.08 -14.95 1.13
N VAL A 46 -3.58 -13.97 0.38
CA VAL A 46 -4.66 -13.07 0.80
C VAL A 46 -5.99 -13.81 0.93
N ALA A 47 -6.29 -14.78 0.06
CA ALA A 47 -7.51 -15.59 0.15
C ALA A 47 -7.57 -16.46 1.42
N GLU A 48 -6.42 -16.79 2.00
CA GLU A 48 -6.30 -17.52 3.26
C GLU A 48 -6.41 -16.62 4.51
N LEU A 49 -6.45 -15.30 4.34
CA LEU A 49 -6.64 -14.39 5.46
C LEU A 49 -8.03 -14.57 6.11
N ARG A 50 -8.05 -14.36 7.42
CA ARG A 50 -9.27 -14.25 8.22
C ARG A 50 -9.31 -12.89 8.88
N ALA A 51 -10.52 -12.39 9.12
CA ALA A 51 -10.69 -11.13 9.84
C ALA A 51 -10.03 -11.24 11.22
N GLY A 52 -9.15 -10.28 11.55
CA GLY A 52 -8.35 -10.30 12.77
C GLY A 52 -6.91 -10.80 12.60
N ASP A 53 -6.57 -11.40 11.45
CA ASP A 53 -5.18 -11.72 11.13
C ASP A 53 -4.33 -10.45 11.09
N LYS A 54 -3.11 -10.53 11.61
CA LYS A 54 -2.10 -9.49 11.47
C LYS A 54 -1.39 -9.66 10.14
N ALA A 55 -1.10 -8.56 9.48
CA ALA A 55 -0.31 -8.55 8.25
C ALA A 55 0.78 -7.48 8.31
N LEU A 56 1.90 -7.76 7.66
CA LEU A 56 2.96 -6.79 7.38
C LEU A 56 3.03 -6.62 5.86
N LEU A 57 2.97 -5.36 5.40
CA LEU A 57 2.94 -5.07 3.98
C LEU A 57 4.32 -4.68 3.45
N TYR A 58 4.67 -5.23 2.28
CA TYR A 58 5.95 -4.99 1.61
C TYR A 58 5.74 -4.68 0.15
N GLY A 59 6.55 -3.78 -0.41
CA GLY A 59 6.50 -3.43 -1.83
C GLY A 59 5.82 -2.08 -2.08
N THR A 60 5.17 -1.96 -3.24
CA THR A 60 4.57 -0.69 -3.67
C THR A 60 3.10 -0.58 -3.23
N MET A 61 2.73 0.56 -2.65
CA MET A 61 1.33 0.93 -2.41
C MET A 61 1.10 2.40 -2.75
N TYR A 62 -0.16 2.80 -2.96
CA TYR A 62 -0.51 4.17 -3.32
C TYR A 62 -1.28 4.84 -2.19
N THR A 63 -1.02 6.12 -1.91
CA THR A 63 -1.95 6.90 -1.09
C THR A 63 -2.99 7.54 -1.97
N ALA A 64 -4.25 7.48 -1.56
CA ALA A 64 -5.30 8.33 -2.12
C ALA A 64 -6.39 8.50 -1.06
N ARG A 65 -7.07 9.64 -1.06
CA ARG A 65 -8.25 9.89 -0.22
C ARG A 65 -9.26 10.76 -0.98
N ASP A 66 -10.16 11.40 -0.25
CA ASP A 66 -11.39 12.05 -0.72
C ASP A 66 -11.31 12.67 -2.14
N ALA A 67 -10.49 13.70 -2.36
CA ALA A 67 -10.41 14.41 -3.64
C ALA A 67 -9.77 13.58 -4.76
N ALA A 68 -8.73 12.81 -4.45
CA ALA A 68 -8.07 11.93 -5.43
C ALA A 68 -9.01 10.80 -5.89
N HIS A 69 -9.74 10.15 -4.97
CA HIS A 69 -10.71 9.10 -5.31
C HIS A 69 -11.78 9.62 -6.25
N LYS A 70 -12.34 10.80 -5.95
CA LYS A 70 -13.33 11.44 -6.82
C LYS A 70 -12.79 11.64 -8.24
N ARG A 71 -11.55 12.12 -8.39
CA ARG A 71 -10.94 12.34 -9.71
C ARG A 71 -10.64 11.04 -10.46
N ILE A 72 -10.14 10.02 -9.77
CA ILE A 72 -9.86 8.71 -10.37
C ILE A 72 -11.15 8.07 -10.87
N VAL A 73 -12.20 8.07 -10.05
CA VAL A 73 -13.51 7.51 -10.44
C VAL A 73 -14.15 8.31 -11.57
N ASN A 74 -14.09 9.64 -11.55
CA ASN A 74 -14.57 10.44 -12.68
C ASN A 74 -13.83 10.12 -13.98
N ALA A 75 -12.50 9.92 -13.92
CA ALA A 75 -11.72 9.53 -15.08
C ALA A 75 -12.16 8.16 -15.63
N LEU A 76 -12.44 7.18 -14.76
CA LEU A 76 -13.00 5.87 -15.15
C LEU A 76 -14.36 6.03 -15.85
N SER A 77 -15.27 6.79 -15.25
CA SER A 77 -16.62 7.00 -15.80
C SER A 77 -16.61 7.69 -17.16
N GLU A 78 -15.59 8.52 -17.42
CA GLU A 78 -15.40 9.24 -18.68
C GLU A 78 -14.54 8.46 -19.70
N GLY A 79 -14.07 7.24 -19.37
CA GLY A 79 -13.20 6.45 -20.22
C GLY A 79 -11.82 7.09 -20.45
N LYS A 80 -11.38 7.96 -19.54
CA LYS A 80 -10.09 8.65 -19.60
C LYS A 80 -8.96 7.80 -19.02
N PRO A 81 -7.71 8.00 -19.45
CA PRO A 81 -6.57 7.31 -18.88
C PRO A 81 -6.44 7.63 -17.38
N LEU A 82 -6.14 6.58 -16.60
CA LEU A 82 -5.89 6.71 -15.18
C LEU A 82 -4.48 7.25 -14.90
N PRO A 83 -4.28 7.94 -13.76
CA PRO A 83 -2.97 8.44 -13.39
C PRO A 83 -1.95 7.35 -13.03
N PHE A 84 -2.42 6.14 -12.70
CA PHE A 84 -1.62 4.95 -12.47
C PHE A 84 -2.48 3.70 -12.74
N GLU A 85 -1.84 2.56 -12.97
CA GLU A 85 -2.53 1.28 -13.14
C GLU A 85 -3.11 0.82 -11.82
N VAL A 86 -4.44 0.70 -11.71
CA VAL A 86 -5.14 0.32 -10.48
C VAL A 86 -5.14 -1.20 -10.28
N ALA A 87 -5.07 -1.97 -11.37
CA ALA A 87 -5.11 -3.42 -11.31
C ALA A 87 -3.98 -3.99 -10.43
N GLY A 88 -4.35 -4.84 -9.47
CA GLY A 88 -3.41 -5.50 -8.55
C GLY A 88 -2.87 -4.60 -7.44
N GLN A 89 -3.23 -3.31 -7.42
CA GLN A 89 -2.66 -2.37 -6.46
C GLN A 89 -3.38 -2.36 -5.11
N VAL A 90 -2.70 -1.73 -4.15
CA VAL A 90 -3.22 -1.43 -2.82
C VAL A 90 -3.26 0.09 -2.63
N ILE A 91 -4.41 0.60 -2.17
CA ILE A 91 -4.58 2.02 -1.85
C ILE A 91 -4.67 2.21 -0.33
N TYR A 92 -3.73 2.98 0.22
CA TYR A 92 -3.75 3.47 1.58
C TYR A 92 -4.46 4.82 1.70
N TYR A 93 -5.53 4.84 2.47
CA TYR A 93 -6.29 6.04 2.78
C TYR A 93 -5.55 6.92 3.79
N ALA A 94 -4.66 7.76 3.28
CA ALA A 94 -3.86 8.67 4.08
C ALA A 94 -3.57 9.95 3.30
N GLY A 95 -3.26 11.01 4.04
CA GLY A 95 -2.64 12.21 3.49
C GLY A 95 -1.34 12.47 4.26
N PRO A 96 -0.16 12.36 3.62
CA PRO A 96 1.11 12.53 4.32
C PRO A 96 1.31 13.95 4.82
N CYS A 97 1.91 14.10 6.00
CA CYS A 97 2.52 15.35 6.41
C CYS A 97 3.80 15.63 5.57
N PRO A 98 4.23 16.90 5.47
CA PRO A 98 5.50 17.24 4.82
C PRO A 98 6.67 16.43 5.37
N ALA A 99 7.56 16.00 4.50
CA ALA A 99 8.76 15.26 4.89
C ALA A 99 9.74 16.18 5.63
N PRO A 100 10.20 15.82 6.85
CA PRO A 100 11.30 16.52 7.48
C PRO A 100 12.63 16.21 6.74
N PRO A 101 13.68 17.03 6.92
CA PRO A 101 14.98 16.79 6.29
C PRO A 101 15.50 15.37 6.51
N GLY A 102 15.94 14.73 5.43
CA GLY A 102 16.52 13.38 5.47
C GLY A 102 15.52 12.23 5.64
N LYS A 103 14.20 12.47 5.57
CA LYS A 103 13.17 11.41 5.56
C LYS A 103 12.41 11.37 4.24
N ALA A 104 11.97 10.18 3.85
CA ALA A 104 11.16 9.98 2.65
C ALA A 104 9.78 10.64 2.76
N ILE A 105 9.17 10.64 3.96
CA ILE A 105 7.81 11.12 4.18
C ILE A 105 7.62 11.62 5.62
N GLY A 106 6.66 12.51 5.84
CA GLY A 106 6.24 12.94 7.17
C GLY A 106 5.36 11.90 7.87
N SER A 107 4.72 12.28 8.99
CA SER A 107 3.73 11.42 9.65
C SER A 107 2.65 10.96 8.66
N LEU A 108 2.33 9.67 8.68
CA LEU A 108 1.43 9.03 7.72
C LEU A 108 0.42 8.16 8.47
N GLY A 109 -0.59 8.80 9.06
CA GLY A 109 -1.68 8.10 9.75
C GLY A 109 -2.87 7.79 8.84
N PRO A 110 -3.67 6.75 9.16
CA PRO A 110 -4.85 6.42 8.37
C PRO A 110 -5.96 7.45 8.55
N THR A 111 -6.75 7.66 7.50
CA THR A 111 -8.01 8.37 7.57
C THR A 111 -9.20 7.41 7.56
N THR A 112 -10.37 7.90 7.98
CA THR A 112 -11.60 7.10 8.07
C THR A 112 -12.01 6.57 6.71
N SER A 113 -12.05 5.25 6.57
CA SER A 113 -12.27 4.53 5.31
C SER A 113 -13.68 4.70 4.76
N GLY A 114 -14.68 4.84 5.64
CA GLY A 114 -16.08 5.01 5.23
C GLY A 114 -16.33 6.18 4.26
N ARG A 115 -15.46 7.21 4.25
CA ARG A 115 -15.57 8.32 3.29
C ARG A 115 -15.23 7.91 1.85
N MET A 116 -14.55 6.79 1.67
CA MET A 116 -14.19 6.22 0.37
C MET A 116 -15.14 5.11 -0.08
N ASP A 117 -16.16 4.76 0.71
CA ASP A 117 -17.11 3.70 0.39
C ASP A 117 -17.85 3.89 -0.94
N PRO A 118 -18.29 5.10 -1.33
CA PRO A 118 -18.93 5.31 -2.64
C PRO A 118 -18.01 5.04 -3.85
N TYR A 119 -16.68 5.04 -3.64
CA TYR A 119 -15.69 4.88 -4.71
C TYR A 119 -15.07 3.48 -4.73
N ALA A 120 -15.00 2.81 -3.57
CA ALA A 120 -14.26 1.56 -3.43
C ALA A 120 -14.81 0.41 -4.31
N PRO A 121 -16.13 0.17 -4.44
CA PRO A 121 -16.66 -0.83 -5.36
C PRO A 121 -16.24 -0.57 -6.81
N ILE A 122 -16.33 0.68 -7.27
CA ILE A 122 -15.96 1.09 -8.64
C ILE A 122 -14.47 0.84 -8.90
N LEU A 123 -13.61 1.16 -7.93
CA LEU A 123 -12.17 0.90 -8.05
C LEU A 123 -11.84 -0.60 -8.03
N MET A 124 -12.60 -1.41 -7.28
CA MET A 124 -12.45 -2.87 -7.29
C MET A 124 -12.92 -3.49 -8.61
N ASP A 125 -13.99 -2.95 -9.23
CA ASP A 125 -14.37 -3.31 -10.60
C ASP A 125 -13.25 -2.99 -11.60
N ALA A 126 -12.48 -1.90 -11.36
CA ALA A 126 -11.29 -1.55 -12.13
C ALA A 126 -10.02 -2.33 -11.73
N GLY A 127 -10.11 -3.31 -10.82
CA GLY A 127 -9.01 -4.22 -10.48
C GLY A 127 -8.25 -3.91 -9.19
N LEU A 128 -8.70 -2.94 -8.38
CA LEU A 128 -8.12 -2.68 -7.05
C LEU A 128 -8.21 -3.94 -6.18
N LYS A 129 -7.09 -4.33 -5.54
CA LYS A 129 -7.03 -5.56 -4.73
C LYS A 129 -6.85 -5.34 -3.23
N GLY A 130 -6.29 -4.21 -2.82
CA GLY A 130 -6.11 -3.91 -1.41
C GLY A 130 -6.51 -2.50 -1.04
N MET A 131 -6.99 -2.36 0.19
CA MET A 131 -7.30 -1.08 0.81
C MET A 131 -6.69 -1.05 2.22
N VAL A 132 -6.11 0.07 2.62
CA VAL A 132 -5.61 0.27 3.98
C VAL A 132 -6.26 1.54 4.55
N GLY A 133 -6.73 1.51 5.79
CA GLY A 133 -7.36 2.69 6.40
C GLY A 133 -7.76 2.47 7.86
N LYS A 134 -8.77 3.19 8.34
CA LYS A 134 -9.35 2.96 9.69
C LYS A 134 -10.87 3.03 9.71
N GLY A 135 -11.46 2.37 10.70
CA GLY A 135 -12.89 2.34 10.91
C GLY A 135 -13.61 1.29 10.06
N GLU A 136 -14.90 1.16 10.31
CA GLU A 136 -15.77 0.21 9.65
C GLU A 136 -16.05 0.60 8.19
N ARG A 137 -16.49 -0.40 7.42
CA ARG A 137 -16.92 -0.25 6.02
C ARG A 137 -18.40 -0.63 5.91
N SER A 138 -19.09 0.00 4.96
CA SER A 138 -20.46 -0.36 4.55
C SER A 138 -20.56 -1.80 4.05
N GLN A 139 -21.79 -2.32 4.04
CA GLN A 139 -22.06 -3.67 3.54
C GLN A 139 -21.72 -3.80 2.06
N GLU A 140 -22.02 -2.78 1.25
CA GLU A 140 -21.68 -2.74 -0.18
C GLU A 140 -20.19 -2.96 -0.44
N VAL A 141 -19.32 -2.33 0.36
CA VAL A 141 -17.88 -2.54 0.25
C VAL A 141 -17.48 -3.96 0.66
N LYS A 142 -18.09 -4.52 1.72
CA LYS A 142 -17.81 -5.90 2.14
C LYS A 142 -18.19 -6.90 1.04
N ASP A 143 -19.34 -6.70 0.41
CA ASP A 143 -19.82 -7.56 -0.68
C ASP A 143 -18.89 -7.45 -1.90
N ALA A 144 -18.45 -6.22 -2.23
CA ALA A 144 -17.47 -6.00 -3.29
C ALA A 144 -16.11 -6.64 -2.97
N ILE A 145 -15.63 -6.57 -1.73
CA ILE A 145 -14.40 -7.26 -1.29
C ILE A 145 -14.48 -8.76 -1.60
N VAL A 146 -15.61 -9.40 -1.26
CA VAL A 146 -15.83 -10.83 -1.53
C VAL A 146 -15.90 -11.09 -3.03
N LYS A 147 -16.67 -10.31 -3.78
CA LYS A 147 -16.83 -10.43 -5.24
C LYS A 147 -15.49 -10.37 -5.98
N HIS A 148 -14.60 -9.47 -5.57
CA HIS A 148 -13.34 -9.19 -6.27
C HIS A 148 -12.13 -9.93 -5.70
N GLY A 149 -12.28 -10.68 -4.61
CA GLY A 149 -11.16 -11.28 -3.89
C GLY A 149 -10.15 -10.22 -3.42
N ALA A 150 -10.67 -9.08 -2.96
CA ALA A 150 -9.86 -7.99 -2.43
C ALA A 150 -9.68 -8.15 -0.91
N VAL A 151 -8.94 -7.23 -0.28
CA VAL A 151 -8.74 -7.21 1.17
C VAL A 151 -8.73 -5.78 1.71
N TYR A 152 -9.26 -5.61 2.92
CA TYR A 152 -9.18 -4.37 3.67
C TYR A 152 -8.35 -4.57 4.94
N PHE A 153 -7.24 -3.85 5.05
CA PHE A 153 -6.39 -3.81 6.22
C PHE A 153 -6.71 -2.58 7.08
N VAL A 154 -6.80 -2.79 8.38
CA VAL A 154 -6.97 -1.70 9.34
C VAL A 154 -5.60 -1.30 9.88
N ALA A 155 -5.16 -0.10 9.56
CA ALA A 155 -3.96 0.49 10.14
C ALA A 155 -4.27 1.13 11.51
N VAL A 156 -3.29 1.11 12.40
CA VAL A 156 -3.44 1.63 13.77
C VAL A 156 -3.53 3.15 13.75
N GLY A 157 -4.68 3.69 14.18
CA GLY A 157 -4.90 5.13 14.32
C GLY A 157 -3.99 5.73 15.39
N GLY A 158 -3.47 6.95 15.15
CA GLY A 158 -2.59 7.65 16.10
C GLY A 158 -1.11 7.28 16.00
N ALA A 159 -0.75 6.23 15.24
CA ALA A 159 0.62 5.77 15.07
C ALA A 159 1.32 6.33 13.81
N GLY A 160 0.91 7.48 13.29
CA GLY A 160 1.37 7.98 11.98
C GLY A 160 2.88 8.23 11.87
N ALA A 161 3.53 8.64 12.97
CA ALA A 161 4.99 8.80 13.02
C ALA A 161 5.75 7.47 13.07
N LEU A 162 5.07 6.39 13.48
CA LEU A 162 5.61 5.03 13.45
C LEU A 162 5.44 4.43 12.06
N LEU A 163 4.24 4.52 11.49
CA LEU A 163 3.93 4.02 10.14
C LEU A 163 4.81 4.66 9.07
N SER A 164 5.15 5.95 9.21
CA SER A 164 6.05 6.62 8.27
C SER A 164 7.48 6.05 8.28
N ARG A 165 7.88 5.32 9.33
CA ARG A 165 9.18 4.63 9.35
C ARG A 165 9.21 3.41 8.45
N ALA A 166 8.07 2.82 8.09
CA ALA A 166 8.04 1.71 7.15
C ALA A 166 8.15 2.17 5.69
N VAL A 167 8.03 3.47 5.42
CA VAL A 167 8.14 4.06 4.08
C VAL A 167 9.60 4.37 3.76
N THR A 168 10.13 3.73 2.72
CA THR A 168 11.50 3.93 2.24
C THR A 168 11.58 4.97 1.13
N GLU A 169 10.53 5.10 0.32
CA GLU A 169 10.42 6.08 -0.76
C GLU A 169 8.99 6.60 -0.89
N ALA A 170 8.84 7.86 -1.26
CA ALA A 170 7.54 8.48 -1.54
C ALA A 170 7.65 9.43 -2.74
N THR A 171 6.83 9.22 -3.77
CA THR A 171 6.81 10.05 -4.98
C THR A 171 5.38 10.47 -5.29
N VAL A 172 5.15 11.77 -5.52
CA VAL A 172 3.86 12.25 -6.03
C VAL A 172 3.73 11.80 -7.49
N VAL A 173 2.70 11.01 -7.79
CA VAL A 173 2.45 10.48 -9.15
C VAL A 173 1.21 11.09 -9.81
N ALA A 174 0.31 11.71 -9.03
CA ALA A 174 -0.86 12.36 -9.58
C ALA A 174 -1.38 13.50 -8.71
N TYR A 175 -2.00 14.46 -9.37
CA TYR A 175 -2.74 15.58 -8.76
C TYR A 175 -1.92 16.34 -7.70
N PRO A 176 -0.68 16.78 -8.00
CA PRO A 176 0.18 17.49 -7.03
C PRO A 176 -0.49 18.72 -6.42
N GLU A 177 -1.39 19.37 -7.15
CA GLU A 177 -2.17 20.53 -6.70
C GLU A 177 -3.15 20.20 -5.56
N LEU A 178 -3.44 18.92 -5.30
CA LEU A 178 -4.24 18.48 -4.15
C LEU A 178 -3.45 18.44 -2.83
N GLY A 179 -2.14 18.72 -2.85
CA GLY A 179 -1.30 18.78 -1.65
C GLY A 179 -1.30 17.46 -0.88
N PRO A 180 -1.73 17.43 0.40
CA PRO A 180 -1.83 16.20 1.18
C PRO A 180 -2.80 15.15 0.61
N GLU A 181 -3.69 15.52 -0.31
CA GLU A 181 -4.61 14.59 -0.99
C GLU A 181 -4.12 14.14 -2.37
N ALA A 182 -2.91 14.55 -2.79
CA ALA A 182 -2.28 14.03 -4.00
C ALA A 182 -2.08 12.51 -3.93
N VAL A 183 -1.91 11.87 -5.08
CA VAL A 183 -1.58 10.43 -5.13
C VAL A 183 -0.08 10.28 -4.96
N TYR A 184 0.34 9.59 -3.90
CA TYR A 184 1.73 9.21 -3.69
C TYR A 184 1.90 7.74 -4.01
N ARG A 185 2.94 7.39 -4.76
CA ARG A 185 3.48 6.03 -4.81
C ARG A 185 4.48 5.87 -3.67
N LEU A 186 4.23 4.92 -2.78
CA LEU A 186 5.07 4.60 -1.65
C LEU A 186 5.76 3.27 -1.87
N GLN A 187 7.05 3.20 -1.54
CA GLN A 187 7.73 1.93 -1.31
C GLN A 187 7.76 1.67 0.19
N VAL A 188 7.27 0.51 0.61
CA VAL A 188 7.21 0.13 2.03
C VAL A 188 7.90 -1.19 2.34
N SER A 189 8.39 -1.31 3.57
CA SER A 189 9.00 -2.52 4.10
C SER A 189 8.54 -2.75 5.53
N GLY A 190 7.62 -3.70 5.72
CA GLY A 190 7.08 -4.07 7.03
C GLY A 190 6.14 -3.00 7.58
N PHE A 191 5.24 -2.49 6.72
CA PHE A 191 4.21 -1.53 7.08
C PHE A 191 3.06 -2.19 7.86
#